data_AF-A0A6C0CS30-F1
#
_entry.id   AF-A0A6C0CS30-F1
#
_cell.length_a   1.000
_cell.length_b   1.000
_cell.length_c   1.000
_cell.angle_alpha   90.00
_cell.angle_beta   90.00
_cell.angle_gamma   90.00
#
_symmetry.space_group_name_H-M   'P 1'
#
loop_
_entity.id
_entity.type
_entity.pdbx_description
1 polymer ?
#
loop_
_entity_poly.entity_id
_entity_poly.type
_entity_poly.pdbx_seq_one_letter_code
_entity_poly.pdbx_strand_id
1 'polypeptide(L)'
;MSSKLSIKITTTGDLTERDLSFRPNMVFIKDSSTTIYFPPTVKITNSLISKAVPEAGNPLSVFTSLSYFTKFMKYATSKRRFKPISLEQAEKQGIPKDNFNFFKDIFFKRNNRIFIGGKAYSIISSKLDLDTSSIPKDKTKLNFVMSVKLNIINKKNDTYLNRTKLSCKVARQDINDQWEQFFGEPFFDDGLPSSNKISQKAPVMYTSDMGVADGTAPSKYRKVRPLMPPYVQPGMINPYQPNINPRGYMPAGQNPYLPTAIAKPIAERGTQTGGKKRKKTKRRKKKIKGTRKVNRRHR
;
A
#
# COMPACT_ATOMS: atom_id res chain seq x y z
N MET A 1 -34.51 12.64 8.77
CA MET A 1 -33.38 12.27 9.64
C MET A 1 -32.13 12.16 8.79
N SER A 2 -31.06 12.89 9.13
CA SER A 2 -29.79 12.85 8.38
C SER A 2 -28.75 12.04 9.15
N SER A 3 -28.29 10.95 8.56
CA SER A 3 -27.17 10.15 9.06
C SER A 3 -25.85 10.92 8.90
N LYS A 4 -25.00 10.87 9.93
CA LYS A 4 -23.74 11.61 10.01
C LYS A 4 -22.56 10.65 10.10
N LEU A 5 -21.40 11.08 9.62
CA LEU A 5 -20.12 10.38 9.74
C LEU A 5 -19.17 11.19 10.63
N SER A 6 -18.68 10.55 11.68
CA SER A 6 -17.60 11.03 12.54
C SER A 6 -16.33 10.26 12.17
N ILE A 7 -15.27 10.98 11.75
CA ILE A 7 -14.02 10.35 11.35
C ILE A 7 -12.98 10.58 12.45
N LYS A 8 -12.40 9.49 12.98
CA LYS A 8 -11.26 9.50 13.91
C LYS A 8 -9.98 9.21 13.14
N ILE A 9 -8.94 9.98 13.42
CA ILE A 9 -7.65 9.88 12.76
C ILE A 9 -6.59 9.51 13.79
N THR A 10 -5.80 8.50 13.46
CA THR A 10 -4.54 8.20 14.15
C THR A 10 -3.41 8.51 13.19
N THR A 11 -2.45 9.34 13.60
CA THR A 11 -1.32 9.75 12.75
C THR A 11 -0.03 9.06 13.17
N THR A 12 0.79 8.75 12.17
CA THR A 12 2.18 8.27 12.32
C THR A 12 3.10 9.03 11.36
N GLY A 13 4.42 8.98 11.62
CA GLY A 13 5.43 9.71 10.83
C GLY A 13 5.98 10.90 11.60
N ASP A 14 5.89 12.10 11.03
CA ASP A 14 6.41 13.34 11.64
C ASP A 14 5.52 13.87 12.78
N LEU A 15 4.28 13.39 12.87
CA LEU A 15 3.35 13.69 13.94
C LEU A 15 2.71 12.37 14.38
N THR A 16 2.74 12.12 15.69
CA THR A 16 2.16 10.93 16.31
C THR A 16 1.07 11.35 17.29
N GLU A 17 -0.15 11.46 16.81
CA GLU A 17 -1.35 11.76 17.60
C GLU A 17 -2.38 10.65 17.42
N ARG A 18 -3.09 10.32 18.51
CA ARG A 18 -4.15 9.31 18.53
C ARG A 18 -5.52 9.98 18.67
N ASP A 19 -6.53 9.37 18.06
CA ASP A 19 -7.94 9.75 18.21
C ASP A 19 -8.30 11.21 17.83
N LEU A 20 -7.59 11.78 16.86
CA LEU A 20 -7.87 13.12 16.38
C LEU A 20 -9.20 13.17 15.59
N SER A 21 -10.11 14.05 15.97
CA SER A 21 -11.38 14.23 15.27
C SER A 21 -11.17 15.00 13.97
N PHE A 22 -11.48 14.35 12.84
CA PHE A 22 -11.37 14.96 11.53
C PHE A 22 -12.47 16.01 11.29
N ARG A 23 -12.09 17.06 10.55
CA ARG A 23 -13.02 18.04 9.99
C ARG A 23 -12.69 18.26 8.51
N PRO A 24 -13.70 18.44 7.63
CA PRO A 24 -13.47 18.67 6.19
C PRO A 24 -12.49 19.81 5.88
N ASN A 25 -12.52 20.88 6.68
CA ASN A 25 -11.61 22.03 6.56
C ASN A 25 -10.12 21.68 6.72
N MET A 26 -9.79 20.53 7.31
CA MET A 26 -8.42 20.03 7.43
C MET A 26 -7.83 19.63 6.07
N VAL A 27 -8.64 19.26 5.08
CA VAL A 27 -8.16 18.91 3.73
C VAL A 27 -8.58 19.97 2.73
N PHE A 28 -9.78 20.51 2.89
CA PHE A 28 -10.38 21.50 2.00
C PHE A 28 -10.59 22.81 2.75
N ILE A 29 -9.56 23.67 2.78
CA ILE A 29 -9.58 24.93 3.55
C ILE A 29 -10.80 25.82 3.23
N LYS A 30 -11.31 25.75 2.00
CA LYS A 30 -12.47 26.54 1.55
C LYS A 30 -13.80 26.03 2.11
N ASP A 31 -13.86 24.78 2.55
CA ASP A 31 -15.08 24.17 3.09
C ASP A 31 -15.14 24.40 4.60
N SER A 32 -16.07 25.26 5.04
CA SER A 32 -16.33 25.52 6.46
C SER A 32 -17.22 24.47 7.13
N SER A 33 -17.68 23.46 6.39
CA SER A 33 -18.56 22.42 6.92
C SER A 33 -17.85 21.63 8.02
N THR A 34 -18.50 21.48 9.15
CA THR A 34 -18.05 20.60 10.25
C THR A 34 -18.66 19.21 10.17
N THR A 35 -19.76 19.06 9.43
CA THR A 35 -20.55 17.82 9.36
C THR A 35 -20.37 17.11 8.03
N ILE A 36 -20.23 15.79 8.09
CA ILE A 36 -20.21 14.91 6.92
C ILE A 36 -21.49 14.08 6.96
N TYR A 37 -22.30 14.17 5.91
CA TYR A 37 -23.51 13.39 5.74
C TYR A 37 -23.17 12.03 5.12
N PHE A 38 -23.74 10.97 5.69
CA PHE A 38 -23.40 9.60 5.32
C PHE A 38 -24.63 8.86 4.80
N PRO A 39 -24.62 8.28 3.58
CA PRO A 39 -25.71 7.41 3.13
C PRO A 39 -25.45 5.95 3.53
N PRO A 40 -26.21 5.36 4.47
CA PRO A 40 -25.90 4.01 4.97
C PRO A 40 -26.43 2.88 4.07
N THR A 41 -27.50 3.13 3.32
CA THR A 41 -28.23 2.12 2.53
C THR A 41 -27.95 2.20 1.04
N VAL A 42 -27.12 3.14 0.60
CA VAL A 42 -26.82 3.37 -0.81
C VAL A 42 -25.31 3.27 -1.00
N LYS A 43 -24.88 2.33 -1.84
CA LYS A 43 -23.48 2.23 -2.26
C LYS A 43 -23.10 3.46 -3.08
N ILE A 44 -22.11 4.21 -2.60
CA ILE A 44 -21.67 5.44 -3.25
C ILE A 44 -20.78 5.09 -4.43
N THR A 45 -21.05 5.71 -5.58
CA THR A 45 -20.20 5.63 -6.78
C THR A 45 -20.12 6.99 -7.44
N ASN A 46 -18.98 7.28 -8.09
CA ASN A 46 -18.80 8.55 -8.80
C ASN A 46 -19.85 8.78 -9.90
N SER A 47 -20.28 7.70 -10.57
CA SER A 47 -21.32 7.76 -11.59
C SER A 47 -22.71 8.04 -11.02
N LEU A 48 -23.01 7.55 -9.81
CA LEU A 48 -24.26 7.88 -9.12
C LEU A 48 -24.28 9.36 -8.72
N ILE A 49 -23.18 9.86 -8.16
CA ILE A 49 -23.06 11.26 -7.72
C ILE A 49 -23.22 12.22 -8.90
N SER A 50 -22.50 12.00 -10.00
CA SER A 50 -22.54 12.89 -11.16
C SER A 50 -23.91 12.95 -11.83
N LYS A 51 -24.67 11.84 -11.80
CA LYS A 51 -26.06 11.79 -12.30
C LYS A 51 -27.06 12.41 -11.33
N ALA A 52 -26.87 12.22 -10.02
CA ALA A 52 -27.80 12.68 -9.00
C ALA A 52 -27.70 14.20 -8.76
N VAL A 53 -26.47 14.73 -8.74
CA VAL A 53 -26.18 16.14 -8.46
C VAL A 53 -25.11 16.65 -9.43
N PRO A 54 -25.45 16.92 -10.70
CA PRO A 54 -24.48 17.39 -11.69
C PRO A 54 -23.93 18.79 -11.37
N GLU A 55 -24.67 19.59 -10.58
CA GLU A 55 -24.31 20.95 -10.18
C GLU A 55 -23.16 21.02 -9.16
N ALA A 56 -22.87 19.92 -8.46
CA ALA A 56 -21.96 19.91 -7.31
C ALA A 56 -20.50 20.24 -7.67
N GLY A 57 -20.08 20.00 -8.92
CA GLY A 57 -18.71 20.19 -9.41
C GLY A 57 -17.70 19.20 -8.80
N ASN A 58 -17.62 19.12 -7.47
CA ASN A 58 -16.82 18.17 -6.69
C ASN A 58 -17.73 17.19 -5.92
N PRO A 59 -17.52 15.87 -6.04
CA PRO A 59 -18.26 14.86 -5.28
C PRO A 59 -18.32 15.11 -3.76
N LEU A 60 -17.29 15.71 -3.18
CA LEU A 60 -17.22 16.03 -1.76
C LEU A 60 -18.35 16.96 -1.29
N SER A 61 -18.65 17.98 -2.09
CA SER A 61 -19.66 19.00 -1.75
C SER A 61 -21.04 18.39 -1.53
N VAL A 62 -21.31 17.23 -2.15
CA VAL A 62 -22.56 16.49 -1.98
C VAL A 62 -22.72 15.97 -0.56
N PHE A 63 -21.63 15.63 0.11
CA PHE A 63 -21.64 15.06 1.46
C PHE A 63 -21.35 16.07 2.56
N THR A 64 -20.90 17.27 2.22
CA THR A 64 -20.71 18.37 3.19
C THR A 64 -21.88 19.36 3.21
N SER A 65 -22.63 19.47 2.10
CA SER A 65 -23.82 20.32 2.01
C SER A 65 -25.11 19.53 2.16
N LEU A 66 -25.98 19.97 3.07
CA LEU A 66 -27.29 19.33 3.29
C LEU A 66 -28.19 19.39 2.05
N SER A 67 -28.15 20.50 1.30
CA SER A 67 -29.00 20.69 0.12
C SER A 67 -28.62 19.73 -1.02
N TYR A 68 -27.32 19.52 -1.26
CA TYR A 68 -26.86 18.54 -2.23
C TYR A 68 -27.05 17.10 -1.73
N PHE A 69 -26.83 16.85 -0.45
CA PHE A 69 -27.05 15.53 0.15
C PHE A 69 -28.52 15.08 0.03
N THR A 70 -29.46 15.98 0.31
CA THR A 70 -30.89 15.69 0.18
C THR A 70 -31.30 15.43 -1.27
N LYS A 71 -30.79 16.21 -2.24
CA LYS A 71 -30.97 15.94 -3.68
C LYS A 71 -30.42 14.55 -4.05
N PHE A 72 -29.21 14.24 -3.59
CA PHE A 72 -28.56 12.95 -3.82
C PHE A 72 -29.42 11.79 -3.27
N MET A 73 -29.85 11.88 -2.02
CA MET A 73 -30.67 10.86 -1.39
C MET A 73 -32.02 10.69 -2.10
N LYS A 74 -32.70 11.80 -2.44
CA LYS A 74 -33.98 11.75 -3.17
C LYS A 74 -33.84 11.03 -4.52
N TYR A 75 -32.74 11.25 -5.22
CA TYR A 75 -32.44 10.55 -6.46
C TYR A 75 -32.11 9.07 -6.23
N ALA A 76 -31.26 8.77 -5.25
CA ALA A 76 -30.79 7.43 -4.94
C ALA A 76 -31.87 6.52 -4.33
N THR A 77 -32.87 7.06 -3.64
CA THR A 77 -33.96 6.30 -3.03
C THR A 77 -35.24 6.30 -3.88
N SER A 78 -35.18 6.80 -5.11
CA SER A 78 -36.35 6.79 -6.00
C SER A 78 -36.75 5.36 -6.34
N LYS A 79 -38.01 4.99 -6.03
CA LYS A 79 -38.56 3.63 -6.20
C LYS A 79 -38.39 3.05 -7.61
N ARG A 80 -38.25 3.90 -8.63
CA ARG A 80 -38.06 3.48 -10.03
C ARG A 80 -36.67 2.93 -10.33
N ARG A 81 -35.67 3.17 -9.47
CA ARG A 81 -34.26 2.87 -9.76
C ARG A 81 -33.62 1.90 -8.78
N PHE A 82 -33.99 1.97 -7.51
CA PHE A 82 -33.37 1.17 -6.46
C PHE A 82 -34.43 0.61 -5.53
N LYS A 83 -34.26 -0.66 -5.16
CA LYS A 83 -35.08 -1.30 -4.13
C LYS A 83 -34.65 -0.74 -2.77
N PRO A 84 -35.58 -0.25 -1.92
CA PRO A 84 -35.23 0.15 -0.58
C PRO A 84 -34.75 -1.06 0.22
N ILE A 85 -33.64 -0.91 0.94
CA ILE A 85 -33.05 -1.92 1.81
C ILE A 85 -33.00 -1.42 3.25
N SER A 86 -33.06 -2.34 4.20
CA SER A 86 -32.85 -2.02 5.62
C SER A 86 -31.37 -1.80 5.93
N LEU A 87 -31.07 -1.19 7.08
CA LEU A 87 -29.68 -0.98 7.53
C LEU A 87 -28.96 -2.32 7.77
N GLU A 88 -29.65 -3.31 8.34
CA GLU A 88 -29.13 -4.66 8.55
C GLU A 88 -28.79 -5.36 7.22
N GLN A 89 -29.65 -5.19 6.21
CA GLN A 89 -29.36 -5.71 4.86
C GLN A 89 -28.16 -5.00 4.23
N ALA A 90 -28.07 -3.67 4.40
CA ALA A 90 -26.95 -2.89 3.88
C ALA A 90 -25.62 -3.31 4.53
N GLU A 91 -25.63 -3.59 5.83
CA GLU A 91 -24.48 -4.10 6.58
C GLU A 91 -24.05 -5.49 6.08
N LYS A 92 -25.01 -6.42 5.91
CA LYS A 92 -24.74 -7.75 5.33
C LYS A 92 -24.16 -7.66 3.92
N GLN A 93 -24.59 -6.68 3.13
CA GLN A 93 -24.06 -6.41 1.78
C GLN A 93 -22.73 -5.64 1.78
N GLY A 94 -22.23 -5.22 2.94
CA GLY A 94 -20.97 -4.48 3.06
C GLY A 94 -21.04 -3.02 2.56
N ILE A 95 -22.23 -2.47 2.34
CA ILE A 95 -22.42 -1.11 1.80
C ILE A 95 -21.75 -0.04 2.69
N PRO A 96 -21.90 -0.05 4.03
CA PRO A 96 -21.22 0.92 4.87
C PRO A 96 -19.69 0.87 4.76
N LYS A 97 -19.11 -0.34 4.64
CA LYS A 97 -17.66 -0.55 4.51
C LYS A 97 -17.15 -0.01 3.17
N ASP A 98 -17.87 -0.29 2.09
CA ASP A 98 -17.58 0.28 0.77
C ASP A 98 -17.63 1.81 0.80
N ASN A 99 -18.62 2.38 1.48
CA ASN A 99 -18.77 3.82 1.62
C ASN A 99 -17.64 4.42 2.47
N PHE A 100 -17.16 3.75 3.51
CA PHE A 100 -15.97 4.19 4.26
C PHE A 100 -14.72 4.22 3.37
N ASN A 101 -14.52 3.20 2.53
CA ASN A 101 -13.43 3.20 1.54
C ASN A 101 -13.54 4.37 0.58
N PHE A 102 -14.75 4.66 0.10
CA PHE A 102 -15.01 5.82 -0.75
C PHE A 102 -14.63 7.14 -0.07
N PHE A 103 -15.04 7.35 1.19
CA PHE A 103 -14.67 8.55 1.94
C PHE A 103 -13.17 8.63 2.22
N LYS A 104 -12.51 7.50 2.54
CA LYS A 104 -11.06 7.44 2.68
C LYS A 104 -10.36 7.90 1.41
N ASP A 105 -10.80 7.42 0.24
CA ASP A 105 -10.17 7.76 -1.04
C ASP A 105 -10.36 9.23 -1.44
N ILE A 106 -11.48 9.84 -1.02
CA ILE A 106 -11.74 11.26 -1.27
C ILE A 106 -10.96 12.16 -0.30
N PHE A 107 -11.06 11.91 1.00
CA PHE A 107 -10.47 12.79 2.01
C PHE A 107 -8.96 12.57 2.15
N PHE A 108 -8.50 11.32 2.11
CA PHE A 108 -7.14 10.93 2.49
C PHE A 108 -6.35 10.34 1.33
N LYS A 109 -6.51 10.90 0.13
CA LYS A 109 -5.74 10.47 -1.04
C LYS A 109 -4.24 10.68 -0.81
N ARG A 110 -3.43 9.73 -1.30
CA ARG A 110 -1.97 9.84 -1.31
C ARG A 110 -1.51 11.15 -1.98
N ASN A 111 -0.51 11.80 -1.38
CA ASN A 111 0.06 13.10 -1.74
C ASN A 111 -0.88 14.31 -1.56
N ASN A 112 -2.10 14.12 -1.03
CA ASN A 112 -2.90 15.27 -0.61
C ASN A 112 -2.30 15.93 0.63
N ARG A 113 -2.62 17.20 0.82
CA ARG A 113 -2.24 17.96 2.01
C ARG A 113 -3.35 17.86 3.05
N ILE A 114 -2.95 17.76 4.31
CA ILE A 114 -3.83 17.84 5.48
C ILE A 114 -3.25 18.86 6.46
N PHE A 115 -4.12 19.64 7.07
CA PHE A 115 -3.79 20.66 8.06
C PHE A 115 -4.20 20.18 9.44
N ILE A 116 -3.23 20.04 10.34
CA ILE A 116 -3.41 19.58 11.72
C ILE A 116 -2.71 20.59 12.62
N GLY A 117 -3.43 21.14 13.61
CA GLY A 117 -2.86 22.15 14.52
C GLY A 117 -2.27 23.38 13.81
N GLY A 118 -2.85 23.80 12.67
CA GLY A 118 -2.36 24.92 11.86
C GLY A 118 -1.12 24.61 11.01
N LYS A 119 -0.55 23.40 11.09
CA LYS A 119 0.61 22.97 10.29
C LYS A 119 0.16 22.11 9.12
N ALA A 120 0.87 22.24 7.99
CA ALA A 120 0.58 21.49 6.76
C ALA A 120 1.44 20.22 6.67
N TYR A 121 0.77 19.09 6.45
CA TYR A 121 1.39 17.78 6.26
C TYR A 121 0.99 17.19 4.91
N SER A 122 1.87 16.38 4.33
CA SER A 122 1.60 15.58 3.13
C SER A 122 1.23 14.16 3.55
N ILE A 123 0.13 13.63 3.00
CA ILE A 123 -0.32 12.25 3.26
C ILE A 123 0.52 11.29 2.41
N ILE A 124 1.26 10.39 3.04
CA ILE A 124 2.03 9.34 2.36
C ILE A 124 1.12 8.14 2.08
N SER A 125 0.42 7.66 3.12
CA SER A 125 -0.51 6.54 3.02
C SER A 125 -1.66 6.70 4.02
N SER A 126 -2.76 6.02 3.72
CA SER A 126 -3.95 5.96 4.55
C SER A 126 -4.43 4.51 4.60
N LYS A 127 -4.60 3.95 5.80
CA LYS A 127 -5.20 2.63 6.02
C LYS A 127 -6.50 2.81 6.81
N LEU A 128 -7.58 2.13 6.39
CA LEU A 128 -8.83 2.08 7.13
C LEU A 128 -8.68 1.07 8.26
N ASP A 129 -9.12 1.43 9.47
CA ASP A 129 -9.20 0.50 10.60
C ASP A 129 -10.66 0.09 10.78
N LEU A 130 -10.99 -1.10 10.28
CA LEU A 130 -12.37 -1.61 10.28
C LEU A 130 -12.82 -2.06 11.67
N ASP A 131 -11.90 -2.49 12.52
CA ASP A 131 -12.19 -3.04 13.84
C ASP A 131 -12.64 -1.96 14.82
N THR A 132 -12.05 -0.76 14.70
CA THR A 132 -12.42 0.41 15.48
C THR A 132 -13.54 1.25 14.83
N SER A 133 -13.90 0.96 13.59
CA SER A 133 -15.01 1.62 12.90
C SER A 133 -16.34 1.01 13.35
N SER A 134 -17.32 1.83 13.72
CA SER A 134 -18.59 1.36 14.28
C SER A 134 -19.79 1.83 13.46
N ILE A 135 -20.69 0.88 13.18
CA ILE A 135 -22.03 1.14 12.64
C ILE A 135 -23.00 1.29 13.82
N PRO A 136 -23.80 2.37 13.88
CA PRO A 136 -24.75 2.58 14.96
C PRO A 136 -25.82 1.48 14.95
N LYS A 137 -26.07 0.89 16.13
CA LYS A 137 -27.18 -0.06 16.35
C LYS A 137 -28.52 0.68 16.53
N ASP A 138 -28.47 1.92 16.99
CA ASP A 138 -29.66 2.74 17.26
C ASP A 138 -30.28 3.30 15.98
N LYS A 139 -31.56 2.98 15.77
CA LYS A 139 -32.35 3.46 14.60
C LYS A 139 -32.67 4.96 14.67
N THR A 140 -32.63 5.57 15.86
CA THR A 140 -33.01 6.96 16.10
C THR A 140 -31.85 7.95 15.90
N LYS A 141 -30.61 7.52 16.15
CA LYS A 141 -29.40 8.35 16.01
C LYS A 141 -28.36 7.63 15.14
N LEU A 142 -28.45 7.88 13.84
CA LEU A 142 -27.53 7.33 12.84
C LEU A 142 -26.21 8.11 12.80
N ASN A 143 -25.32 7.89 13.77
CA ASN A 143 -23.95 8.41 13.76
C ASN A 143 -22.95 7.28 13.50
N PHE A 144 -22.29 7.32 12.35
CA PHE A 144 -21.28 6.35 11.93
C PHE A 144 -19.91 6.82 12.40
N VAL A 145 -19.07 5.89 12.88
CA VAL A 145 -17.69 6.20 13.25
C VAL A 145 -16.75 5.47 12.30
N MET A 146 -15.85 6.22 11.67
CA MET A 146 -14.83 5.69 10.78
C MET A 146 -13.45 6.03 11.32
N SER A 147 -12.60 5.02 11.47
CA SER A 147 -11.24 5.19 11.99
C SER A 147 -10.21 5.03 10.87
N VAL A 148 -9.30 6.00 10.75
CA VAL A 148 -8.29 6.03 9.69
C VAL A 148 -6.90 6.21 10.29
N LYS A 149 -5.98 5.33 9.92
CA LYS A 149 -4.55 5.46 10.22
C LYS A 149 -3.87 6.20 9.06
N LEU A 150 -3.28 7.36 9.34
CA LEU A 150 -2.58 8.18 8.36
C LEU A 150 -1.07 8.18 8.65
N ASN A 151 -0.27 7.90 7.63
CA ASN A 151 1.16 8.15 7.67
C ASN A 151 1.43 9.50 6.99
N ILE A 152 1.96 10.46 7.73
CA ILE A 152 2.11 11.85 7.30
C ILE A 152 3.54 12.36 7.48
N ILE A 153 3.93 13.28 6.61
CA ILE A 153 5.22 13.96 6.66
C ILE A 153 5.00 15.46 6.63
N ASN A 154 5.76 16.21 7.44
CA ASN A 154 5.71 17.66 7.42
C ASN A 154 6.21 18.15 6.06
N LYS A 155 5.55 19.15 5.48
CA LYS A 155 5.93 19.74 4.18
C LYS A 155 7.42 20.14 4.13
N LYS A 156 8.00 20.60 5.24
CA LYS A 156 9.43 20.96 5.30
C LYS A 156 10.37 19.77 5.14
N ASN A 157 9.95 18.60 5.63
CA ASN A 157 10.72 17.37 5.60
C ASN A 157 10.40 16.51 4.38
N ASP A 158 9.51 16.99 3.49
CA ASP A 158 8.92 16.25 2.39
C ASP A 158 9.88 16.04 1.22
N THR A 159 11.01 15.37 1.50
CA THR A 159 12.04 14.99 0.53
C THR A 159 11.86 13.55 0.09
N TYR A 160 12.36 13.23 -1.11
CA TYR A 160 12.34 11.85 -1.62
C TYR A 160 12.97 10.86 -0.63
N LEU A 161 14.13 11.21 -0.05
CA LEU A 161 14.81 10.37 0.93
C LEU A 161 13.96 10.09 2.17
N ASN A 162 13.33 11.12 2.75
CA ASN A 162 12.50 10.95 3.93
C ASN A 162 11.22 10.17 3.64
N ARG A 163 10.60 10.38 2.47
CA ARG A 163 9.46 9.57 2.01
C ARG A 163 9.84 8.10 1.89
N THR A 164 10.98 7.81 1.27
CA THR A 164 11.48 6.43 1.12
C THR A 164 11.73 5.81 2.48
N LYS A 165 12.39 6.52 3.41
CA LYS A 165 12.61 6.04 4.78
C LYS A 165 11.30 5.69 5.50
N LEU A 166 10.29 6.56 5.46
CA LEU A 166 8.98 6.30 6.07
C LEU A 166 8.25 5.13 5.40
N SER A 167 8.31 5.03 4.07
CA SER A 167 7.70 3.91 3.34
C SER A 167 8.36 2.58 3.68
N CYS A 168 9.69 2.54 3.76
CA CYS A 168 10.44 1.35 4.16
C CYS A 168 10.13 0.95 5.60
N LYS A 169 10.01 1.92 6.53
CA LYS A 169 9.62 1.64 7.92
C LYS A 169 8.23 0.98 8.00
N VAL A 170 7.25 1.49 7.25
CA VAL A 170 5.91 0.89 7.21
C VAL A 170 5.93 -0.50 6.57
N ALA A 171 6.62 -0.68 5.44
CA ALA A 171 6.72 -1.98 4.80
C ALA A 171 7.40 -3.03 5.69
N ARG A 172 8.42 -2.61 6.43
CA ARG A 172 9.12 -3.44 7.41
C ARG A 172 8.19 -3.87 8.55
N GLN A 173 7.41 -2.95 9.10
CA GLN A 173 6.40 -3.26 10.12
C GLN A 173 5.34 -4.22 9.57
N ASP A 174 4.86 -4.01 8.36
CA ASP A 174 3.87 -4.89 7.72
C ASP A 174 4.40 -6.33 7.56
N ILE A 175 5.68 -6.49 7.22
CA ILE A 175 6.34 -7.81 7.17
C ILE A 175 6.47 -8.42 8.57
N ASN A 176 6.84 -7.63 9.57
CA ASN A 176 6.93 -8.09 10.95
C ASN A 176 5.56 -8.56 11.47
N ASP A 177 4.51 -7.78 11.26
CA ASP A 177 3.14 -8.10 11.70
C ASP A 177 2.66 -9.40 11.03
N GLN A 178 2.91 -9.57 9.72
CA GLN A 178 2.58 -10.79 8.99
C GLN A 178 3.38 -11.99 9.52
N TRP A 179 4.68 -11.84 9.70
CA TRP A 179 5.55 -12.91 10.18
C TRP A 179 5.20 -13.34 11.60
N GLU A 180 4.97 -12.38 12.50
CA GLU A 180 4.55 -12.61 13.88
C GLU A 180 3.20 -13.33 13.95
N GLN A 181 2.27 -13.00 13.05
CA GLN A 181 1.01 -13.70 12.94
C GLN A 181 1.17 -15.19 12.59
N PHE A 182 2.21 -15.57 11.83
CA PHE A 182 2.46 -16.96 11.43
C PHE A 182 3.40 -17.71 12.39
N PHE A 183 4.42 -17.02 12.94
CA PHE A 183 5.54 -17.65 13.65
C PHE A 183 5.69 -17.18 15.10
N GLY A 184 4.91 -16.19 15.56
CA GLY A 184 4.91 -15.70 16.94
C GLY A 184 6.09 -14.79 17.31
N GLU A 185 6.90 -14.37 16.35
CA GLU A 185 8.03 -13.46 16.53
C GLU A 185 8.16 -12.50 15.33
N PRO A 186 8.80 -11.32 15.45
CA PRO A 186 9.00 -10.41 14.33
C PRO A 186 10.13 -10.90 13.40
N PHE A 187 9.98 -10.71 12.09
CA PHE A 187 11.01 -11.09 11.11
C PHE A 187 12.28 -10.23 11.20
N PHE A 188 12.10 -8.92 11.34
CA PHE A 188 13.19 -7.96 11.46
C PHE A 188 13.29 -7.44 12.91
N ASP A 189 14.37 -7.77 13.61
CA ASP A 189 14.73 -7.14 14.89
C ASP A 189 14.96 -5.64 14.70
N ASP A 190 14.31 -4.78 15.49
CA ASP A 190 14.30 -3.30 15.41
C ASP A 190 15.68 -2.60 15.48
N GLY A 191 16.78 -3.33 15.34
CA GLY A 191 18.11 -2.79 15.10
C GLY A 191 18.84 -2.38 16.37
N LEU A 192 18.30 -2.71 17.55
CA LEU A 192 19.10 -2.83 18.75
C LEU A 192 19.25 -4.32 19.03
N PRO A 193 20.47 -4.88 18.97
CA PRO A 193 20.66 -6.21 19.51
C PRO A 193 20.25 -6.15 20.98
N SER A 194 19.11 -6.73 21.33
CA SER A 194 19.06 -7.48 22.58
C SER A 194 20.20 -8.48 22.43
N SER A 195 21.27 -8.29 23.19
CA SER A 195 22.55 -9.02 23.12
C SER A 195 22.42 -10.55 23.19
N ASN A 196 21.20 -11.07 23.31
CA ASN A 196 20.91 -12.45 23.62
C ASN A 196 20.19 -13.21 22.50
N LYS A 197 19.89 -12.60 21.32
CA LYS A 197 19.14 -13.29 20.24
C LYS A 197 19.85 -13.45 18.89
N ILE A 198 21.02 -12.85 18.65
CA ILE A 198 21.79 -13.03 17.40
C ILE A 198 22.64 -14.32 17.45
N SER A 199 21.99 -15.47 17.67
CA SER A 199 22.65 -16.76 17.41
C SER A 199 21.79 -17.75 16.64
N GLN A 200 20.53 -17.42 16.35
CA GLN A 200 19.72 -18.25 15.47
C GLN A 200 20.04 -17.87 14.03
N LYS A 201 21.14 -18.44 13.52
CA LYS A 201 21.37 -18.52 12.08
C LYS A 201 20.12 -19.12 11.45
N ALA A 202 19.61 -18.51 10.38
CA ALA A 202 18.54 -19.10 9.58
C ALA A 202 18.89 -20.58 9.29
N PRO A 203 17.94 -21.52 9.43
CA PRO A 203 18.20 -22.93 9.22
C PRO A 203 18.75 -23.14 7.81
N VAL A 204 19.98 -23.67 7.72
CA VAL A 204 20.61 -23.99 6.43
C VAL A 204 20.05 -25.34 5.98
N MET A 205 19.34 -25.35 4.86
CA MET A 205 18.86 -26.56 4.21
C MET A 205 19.99 -27.15 3.35
N TYR A 206 20.27 -28.44 3.50
CA TYR A 206 21.25 -29.15 2.68
C TYR A 206 20.52 -30.08 1.72
N THR A 207 20.95 -30.10 0.46
CA THR A 207 20.46 -31.08 -0.52
C THR A 207 21.19 -32.40 -0.31
N SER A 208 20.44 -33.46 -0.01
CA SER A 208 20.97 -34.82 0.02
C SER A 208 21.39 -35.29 -1.38
N ASP A 209 22.20 -36.35 -1.45
CA ASP A 209 22.62 -36.98 -2.72
C ASP A 209 21.43 -37.51 -3.55
N MET A 210 20.25 -37.66 -2.95
CA MET A 210 18.99 -38.03 -3.61
C MET A 210 18.14 -36.82 -4.05
N GLY A 211 18.64 -35.59 -3.89
CA GLY A 211 17.94 -34.36 -4.30
C GLY A 211 16.82 -33.90 -3.35
N VAL A 212 16.68 -34.53 -2.18
CA VAL A 212 15.72 -34.13 -1.13
C VAL A 212 16.41 -33.13 -0.19
N ALA A 213 15.74 -32.03 0.12
CA ALA A 213 16.27 -31.01 1.02
C ALA A 213 15.99 -31.39 2.48
N ASP A 214 17.06 -31.66 3.24
CA ASP A 214 17.01 -32.03 4.65
C ASP A 214 17.74 -30.99 5.51
N GLY A 215 17.31 -30.85 6.77
CA GLY A 215 17.90 -29.91 7.74
C GLY A 215 19.22 -30.37 8.35
N THR A 216 19.69 -31.56 8.00
CA THR A 216 20.91 -32.17 8.53
C THR A 216 22.05 -32.00 7.54
N ALA A 217 23.17 -31.44 8.00
CA ALA A 217 24.37 -31.32 7.19
C ALA A 217 24.84 -32.71 6.70
N PRO A 218 25.27 -32.85 5.44
CA PRO A 218 25.74 -34.13 4.92
C PRO A 218 26.88 -34.63 5.80
N SER A 219 26.71 -35.83 6.36
CA SER A 219 27.72 -36.44 7.25
C SER A 219 29.04 -36.50 6.48
N LYS A 220 30.09 -35.86 7.01
CA LYS A 220 31.42 -35.84 6.39
C LYS A 220 31.81 -37.27 6.01
N TYR A 221 32.00 -37.48 4.70
CA TYR A 221 32.61 -38.65 4.05
C TYR A 221 32.94 -39.81 5.01
N ARG A 222 32.08 -40.83 5.06
CA ARG A 222 32.55 -42.16 5.50
C ARG A 222 33.71 -42.53 4.59
N LYS A 223 34.92 -42.62 5.14
CA LYS A 223 36.09 -43.16 4.43
C LYS A 223 35.69 -44.53 3.87
N VAL A 224 35.46 -44.60 2.57
CA VAL A 224 35.35 -45.87 1.86
C VAL A 224 36.70 -46.54 2.06
N ARG A 225 36.74 -47.60 2.86
CA ARG A 225 37.95 -48.43 2.93
C ARG A 225 38.14 -49.03 1.54
N PRO A 226 39.33 -48.90 0.92
CA PRO A 226 39.58 -49.56 -0.35
C PRO A 226 39.36 -51.06 -0.15
N LEU A 227 38.50 -51.65 -0.98
CA LEU A 227 38.37 -53.11 -1.08
C LEU A 227 39.72 -53.64 -1.58
N MET A 228 40.53 -54.18 -0.67
CA MET A 228 41.71 -54.94 -1.06
C MET A 228 41.25 -56.29 -1.61
N PRO A 229 41.66 -56.68 -2.83
CA PRO A 229 41.51 -58.06 -3.27
C PRO A 229 42.42 -58.99 -2.43
N PRO A 230 42.00 -60.24 -2.15
CA PRO A 230 42.52 -61.06 -1.04
C PRO A 230 43.96 -61.62 -1.17
N TYR A 231 44.80 -61.19 -2.10
CA TYR A 231 46.11 -61.82 -2.35
C TYR A 231 47.27 -60.86 -2.65
N VAL A 232 47.42 -59.77 -1.90
CA VAL A 232 48.62 -58.93 -1.99
C VAL A 232 49.42 -59.03 -0.70
N GLN A 233 50.59 -59.68 -0.75
CA GLN A 233 51.50 -59.80 0.39
C GLN A 233 52.21 -58.45 0.68
N PRO A 234 52.52 -58.14 1.96
CA PRO A 234 53.18 -56.89 2.34
C PRO A 234 54.64 -56.88 1.87
N GLY A 235 55.01 -55.91 1.03
CA GLY A 235 56.43 -55.65 0.70
C GLY A 235 56.76 -55.40 -0.77
N MET A 236 55.82 -55.55 -1.70
CA MET A 236 56.08 -55.23 -3.11
C MET A 236 55.60 -53.83 -3.47
N ILE A 237 56.56 -52.96 -3.80
CA ILE A 237 56.32 -51.64 -4.40
C ILE A 237 55.83 -51.87 -5.83
N ASN A 238 54.65 -51.36 -6.14
CA ASN A 238 54.01 -51.50 -7.45
C ASN A 238 54.77 -50.63 -8.48
N PRO A 239 55.41 -51.20 -9.53
CA PRO A 239 56.29 -50.45 -10.43
C PRO A 239 55.57 -49.50 -11.40
N TYR A 240 54.24 -49.44 -11.37
CA TYR A 240 53.43 -48.60 -12.25
C TYR A 240 52.77 -47.40 -11.56
N GLN A 241 53.16 -47.04 -10.33
CA GLN A 241 52.72 -45.76 -9.76
C GLN A 241 53.56 -44.61 -10.33
N PRO A 242 52.98 -43.69 -11.13
CA PRO A 242 53.70 -42.50 -11.54
C PRO A 242 54.06 -41.67 -10.29
N ASN A 243 55.32 -41.28 -10.22
CA ASN A 243 55.87 -40.45 -9.15
C ASN A 243 55.19 -39.07 -9.17
N ILE A 244 54.20 -38.86 -8.29
CA ILE A 244 53.54 -37.57 -8.15
C ILE A 244 54.40 -36.71 -7.22
N ASN A 245 55.21 -35.82 -7.80
CA ASN A 245 55.89 -34.77 -7.05
C ASN A 245 54.87 -33.99 -6.21
N PRO A 246 55.20 -33.63 -4.95
CA PRO A 246 54.33 -32.78 -4.13
C PRO A 246 54.21 -31.42 -4.83
N ARG A 247 53.04 -31.14 -5.41
CA ARG A 247 52.75 -29.87 -6.05
C ARG A 247 52.91 -28.75 -5.02
N GLY A 248 53.85 -27.86 -5.31
CA GLY A 248 54.02 -26.59 -4.62
C GLY A 248 52.77 -25.72 -4.72
N TYR A 249 52.68 -24.79 -3.77
CA TYR A 249 51.71 -23.70 -3.72
C TYR A 249 51.52 -23.06 -5.09
N MET A 250 50.30 -23.14 -5.65
CA MET A 250 49.94 -22.30 -6.79
C MET A 250 49.69 -20.86 -6.30
N PRO A 251 50.27 -19.83 -6.94
CA PRO A 251 49.94 -18.45 -6.65
C PRO A 251 48.48 -18.14 -7.05
N ALA A 252 47.83 -17.28 -6.27
CA ALA A 252 46.38 -17.00 -6.30
C ALA A 252 45.80 -16.41 -7.61
N GLY A 253 46.56 -16.36 -8.70
CA GLY A 253 46.15 -15.75 -9.98
C GLY A 253 45.51 -16.71 -11.00
N GLN A 254 45.47 -18.02 -10.75
CA GLN A 254 45.03 -19.03 -11.74
C GLN A 254 43.86 -19.91 -11.28
N ASN A 255 43.01 -19.43 -10.37
CA ASN A 255 41.80 -20.14 -9.97
C ASN A 255 40.62 -19.74 -10.89
N PRO A 256 40.11 -20.63 -11.79
CA PRO A 256 38.99 -20.31 -12.67
C PRO A 256 37.61 -20.30 -11.97
N TYR A 257 37.56 -20.40 -10.64
CA TYR A 257 36.33 -20.49 -9.85
C TYR A 257 36.15 -19.36 -8.82
N LEU A 258 36.74 -18.19 -9.05
CA LEU A 258 36.31 -16.99 -8.33
C LEU A 258 35.04 -16.44 -9.01
N PRO A 259 33.94 -16.18 -8.26
CA PRO A 259 32.79 -15.51 -8.83
C PRO A 259 33.22 -14.11 -9.27
N THR A 260 33.20 -13.88 -10.58
CA THR A 260 33.37 -12.55 -11.16
C THR A 260 32.28 -11.65 -10.59
N ALA A 261 32.70 -10.55 -9.97
CA ALA A 261 31.78 -9.50 -9.56
C ALA A 261 31.01 -9.04 -10.80
N ILE A 262 29.69 -9.26 -10.80
CA ILE A 262 28.80 -8.75 -11.83
C ILE A 262 28.93 -7.22 -11.81
N ALA A 263 29.49 -6.67 -12.88
CA ALA A 263 29.57 -5.23 -13.07
C ALA A 263 28.16 -4.65 -12.94
N LYS A 264 28.01 -3.65 -12.07
CA LYS A 264 26.77 -2.86 -11.97
C LYS A 264 26.46 -2.34 -13.38
N PRO A 265 25.22 -2.49 -13.90
CA PRO A 265 24.88 -1.91 -15.18
C PRO A 265 25.11 -0.40 -15.10
N ILE A 266 26.06 0.08 -15.90
CA ILE A 266 26.23 1.49 -16.18
C ILE A 266 24.93 1.91 -16.85
N ALA A 267 24.18 2.80 -16.21
CA ALA A 267 23.00 3.39 -16.80
C ALA A 267 23.42 4.01 -18.14
N GLU A 268 22.90 3.45 -19.24
CA GLU A 268 23.07 4.02 -20.56
C GLU A 268 22.61 5.47 -20.50
N ARG A 269 23.56 6.37 -20.80
CA ARG A 269 23.25 7.76 -21.10
C ARG A 269 22.25 7.74 -22.25
N GLY A 270 20.99 8.03 -21.93
CA GLY A 270 19.92 8.14 -22.91
C GLY A 270 20.39 9.01 -24.05
N THR A 271 20.52 8.41 -25.23
CA THR A 271 20.73 9.10 -26.48
C THR A 271 19.54 10.03 -26.69
N GLN A 272 19.81 11.33 -26.73
CA GLN A 272 18.85 12.35 -27.13
C GLN A 272 18.42 12.07 -28.58
N THR A 273 17.35 11.31 -28.76
CA THR A 273 16.70 11.14 -30.06
C THR A 273 15.46 12.02 -30.13
N GLY A 274 15.64 13.15 -30.83
CA GLY A 274 14.65 13.71 -31.75
C GLY A 274 13.27 14.01 -31.17
N GLY A 275 13.12 15.22 -30.61
CA GLY A 275 11.81 15.82 -30.34
C GLY A 275 10.94 15.87 -31.60
N LYS A 276 9.94 14.97 -31.68
CA LYS A 276 8.84 15.10 -32.64
C LYS A 276 8.01 16.33 -32.29
N LYS A 277 8.15 17.38 -33.11
CA LYS A 277 7.30 18.58 -33.09
C LYS A 277 5.82 18.18 -33.14
N ARG A 278 5.10 18.37 -32.03
CA ARG A 278 3.63 18.27 -31.98
C ARG A 278 3.03 19.32 -32.92
N LYS A 279 2.42 18.89 -34.02
CA LYS A 279 1.58 19.73 -34.88
C LYS A 279 0.42 20.29 -34.04
N LYS A 280 0.38 21.61 -33.85
CA LYS A 280 -0.75 22.33 -33.24
C LYS A 280 -1.97 22.19 -34.17
N THR A 281 -2.98 21.45 -33.76
CA THR A 281 -4.29 21.45 -34.41
C THR A 281 -5.00 22.77 -34.10
N LYS A 282 -5.24 23.58 -35.15
CA LYS A 282 -6.05 24.81 -35.07
C LYS A 282 -7.48 24.44 -34.66
N ARG A 283 -7.88 24.82 -33.45
CA ARG A 283 -9.24 24.67 -32.93
C ARG A 283 -10.16 25.64 -33.70
N ARG A 284 -10.95 25.13 -34.66
CA ARG A 284 -11.99 25.89 -35.36
C ARG A 284 -13.02 26.40 -34.34
N LYS A 285 -13.19 27.72 -34.24
CA LYS A 285 -14.27 28.36 -33.48
C LYS A 285 -15.61 27.97 -34.13
N LYS A 286 -16.44 27.21 -33.42
CA LYS A 286 -17.82 26.93 -33.80
C LYS A 286 -18.63 28.21 -33.52
N LYS A 287 -19.10 28.89 -34.57
CA LYS A 287 -20.06 30.00 -34.43
C LYS A 287 -21.37 29.42 -33.89
N ILE A 288 -21.72 29.79 -32.66
CA ILE A 288 -23.06 29.56 -32.10
C ILE A 288 -24.00 30.52 -32.85
N LYS A 289 -24.89 29.95 -33.69
CA LYS A 289 -25.97 30.71 -34.32
C LYS A 289 -26.95 31.16 -33.23
N GLY A 290 -27.37 32.41 -33.35
CA GLY A 290 -28.04 33.20 -32.33
C GLY A 290 -29.31 32.57 -31.76
N THR A 291 -29.52 32.87 -30.49
CA THR A 291 -30.74 32.68 -29.71
C THR A 291 -31.90 33.47 -30.33
N ARG A 292 -33.00 32.78 -30.63
CA ARG A 292 -34.29 33.39 -31.00
C ARG A 292 -34.76 34.34 -29.90
N LYS A 293 -35.08 35.58 -30.27
CA LYS A 293 -35.82 36.53 -29.42
C LYS A 293 -37.19 35.93 -29.06
N VAL A 294 -37.47 35.81 -27.77
CA VAL A 294 -38.80 35.49 -27.25
C VAL A 294 -39.58 36.80 -27.17
N ASN A 295 -40.64 36.92 -27.98
CA ASN A 295 -41.60 38.01 -27.87
C ASN A 295 -42.41 37.84 -26.58
N ARG A 296 -42.21 38.75 -25.63
CA ARG A 296 -43.09 38.95 -24.48
C ARG A 296 -44.31 39.74 -24.96
N ARG A 297 -45.47 39.08 -25.05
CA ARG A 297 -46.77 39.77 -25.04
C ARG A 297 -47.22 39.88 -23.59
N HIS A 298 -47.36 41.11 -23.12
CA HIS A 298 -48.08 41.44 -21.90
C HIS A 298 -49.58 41.20 -22.11
N ARG A 299 -50.20 40.52 -21.16
CA ARG A 299 -51.56 40.76 -20.69
C ARG A 299 -51.43 41.08 -19.20
#